data_AF-A0A5E9AK13-F1
#
_entry.id   AF-A0A5E9AK13-F1
#
_cell.length_a   1.000
_cell.length_b   1.000
_cell.length_c   1.000
_cell.angle_alpha   90.00
_cell.angle_beta   90.00
_cell.angle_gamma   90.00
#
_symmetry.space_group_name_H-M   'P 1'
#
loop_
_entity.id
_entity.type
_entity.pdbx_description
1 polymer ?
#
loop_
_entity_poly.entity_id
_entity_poly.type
_entity_poly.pdbx_seq_one_letter_code
_entity_poly.pdbx_strand_id
1 'polypeptide(L)'
;MNLMLRGKKPLAGPSFGTPASIDPKKLFRLPLPMQAEGVRLLFEMGQTMDQVRARIGLSAKDIRQLVETEARFTRGGDTNIVAEGV
;
A
#
# COMPACT_ATOMS: atom_id res chain seq x y z
N MET A 1 -39.48 24.91 7.25
CA MET A 1 -38.58 24.19 6.33
C MET A 1 -37.18 24.75 6.47
N ASN A 2 -36.23 24.03 7.07
CA ASN A 2 -34.90 23.80 6.49
C ASN A 2 -34.12 22.83 7.39
N LEU A 3 -33.93 21.61 6.89
CA LEU A 3 -33.20 20.54 7.55
C LEU A 3 -31.70 20.79 7.36
N MET A 4 -30.97 20.98 8.47
CA MET A 4 -29.51 21.06 8.46
C MET A 4 -28.95 19.72 7.96
N LEU A 5 -28.57 19.68 6.69
CA LEU A 5 -27.75 18.60 6.13
C LEU A 5 -26.35 18.74 6.73
N ARG A 6 -26.12 18.02 7.83
CA ARG A 6 -24.77 17.68 8.31
C ARG A 6 -24.05 17.03 7.13
N GLY A 7 -23.15 17.78 6.48
CA GLY A 7 -22.29 17.26 5.44
C GLY A 7 -21.58 16.03 5.98
N LYS A 8 -21.98 14.84 5.53
CA LYS A 8 -21.20 13.64 5.76
C LYS A 8 -19.84 13.92 5.13
N LYS A 9 -18.78 13.95 5.95
CA LYS A 9 -17.41 13.88 5.43
C LYS A 9 -17.42 12.79 4.35
N PRO A 10 -16.90 13.04 3.15
CA PRO A 10 -16.79 11.98 2.16
C PRO A 10 -16.10 10.82 2.86
N LEU A 11 -16.76 9.66 2.88
CA LEU A 11 -16.14 8.43 3.33
C LEU A 11 -14.96 8.26 2.39
N ALA A 12 -13.76 8.53 2.89
CA ALA A 12 -12.55 8.24 2.16
C ALA A 12 -12.67 6.77 1.77
N GLY A 13 -12.83 6.50 0.47
CA GLY A 13 -12.62 5.15 -0.06
C GLY A 13 -11.31 4.61 0.50
N PRO A 14 -11.15 3.29 0.62
CA PRO A 14 -10.04 2.67 1.38
C PRO A 14 -8.75 3.45 1.14
N SER A 15 -8.36 4.26 2.12
CA SER A 15 -7.19 5.10 1.94
C SER A 15 -6.04 4.11 1.99
N PHE A 16 -5.41 3.85 0.85
CA PHE A 16 -4.04 3.37 0.85
C PHE A 16 -3.30 4.32 1.79
N GLY A 17 -2.91 3.84 2.97
CA GLY A 17 -2.33 4.69 4.01
C GLY A 17 -1.21 5.54 3.43
N THR A 18 -0.90 6.68 4.05
CA THR A 18 0.20 7.50 3.53
C THR A 18 1.54 6.77 3.68
N PRO A 19 2.54 7.00 2.81
CA PRO A 19 3.89 6.50 3.04
C PRO A 19 4.40 6.83 4.45
N ALA A 20 4.06 8.02 4.97
CA ALA A 20 4.37 8.47 6.33
C ALA A 20 3.87 7.55 7.45
N SER A 21 2.79 6.80 7.22
CA SER A 21 2.17 5.92 8.21
C SER A 21 2.80 4.52 8.30
N ILE A 22 3.79 4.19 7.46
CA ILE A 22 4.45 2.89 7.49
C ILE A 22 5.27 2.73 8.77
N ASP A 23 5.03 1.63 9.47
CA ASP A 23 5.85 1.13 10.57
C ASP A 23 6.71 -0.04 10.06
N PRO A 24 8.03 0.14 9.88
CA PRO A 24 8.92 -0.89 9.38
C PRO A 24 8.92 -2.15 10.26
N LYS A 25 8.78 -1.99 11.58
CA LYS A 25 8.77 -3.12 12.51
C LYS A 25 7.55 -4.01 12.31
N LYS A 26 6.42 -3.41 11.94
CA LYS A 26 5.21 -4.16 11.59
C LYS A 26 5.30 -4.76 10.20
N LEU A 27 5.84 -4.01 9.24
CA LEU A 27 6.04 -4.48 7.86
C LEU A 27 6.86 -5.76 7.83
N PHE A 28 8.02 -5.79 8.49
CA PHE A 28 8.93 -6.95 8.48
C PHE A 28 8.48 -8.14 9.34
N ARG A 29 7.30 -8.06 9.98
CA ARG A 29 6.64 -9.22 10.61
C ARG A 29 5.69 -9.95 9.66
N LEU A 30 5.38 -9.35 8.51
CA LEU A 30 4.51 -9.97 7.51
C LEU A 30 5.26 -11.06 6.74
N PRO A 31 4.56 -12.01 6.10
CA PRO A 31 5.17 -12.91 5.11
C PRO A 31 5.93 -12.14 4.02
N LEU A 32 7.04 -12.71 3.52
CA LEU A 32 7.89 -12.10 2.49
C LEU A 32 7.12 -11.53 1.28
N PRO A 33 6.10 -12.21 0.72
CA PRO A 33 5.32 -11.66 -0.40
C PRO A 33 4.61 -10.35 -0.04
N MET A 34 4.09 -10.23 1.19
CA MET A 34 3.43 -9.01 1.68
C MET A 34 4.43 -7.91 2.00
N GLN A 35 5.63 -8.25 2.46
CA GLN A 35 6.72 -7.28 2.64
C GLN A 35 7.13 -6.66 1.31
N ALA A 36 7.37 -7.51 0.30
CA ALA A 36 7.71 -7.09 -1.06
C ALA A 36 6.61 -6.20 -1.63
N GLU A 37 5.34 -6.57 -1.41
CA GLU A 37 4.21 -5.77 -1.86
C GLU A 37 4.11 -4.40 -1.19
N GLY A 38 4.29 -4.34 0.13
CA GLY A 38 4.33 -3.08 0.86
C GLY A 38 5.43 -2.13 0.37
N VAL A 39 6.56 -2.68 -0.05
CA VAL A 39 7.66 -1.90 -0.66
C VAL A 39 7.35 -1.49 -2.10
N ARG A 40 6.74 -2.35 -2.93
CA ARG A 40 6.29 -2.00 -4.28
C ARG A 40 5.27 -0.85 -4.26
N LEU A 41 4.33 -0.90 -3.33
CA LEU A 41 3.34 0.16 -3.11
C LEU A 41 3.96 1.54 -2.85
N LEU A 42 5.09 1.61 -2.14
CA LEU A 42 5.81 2.87 -1.95
C LEU A 42 6.32 3.46 -3.26
N PHE A 43 6.84 2.61 -4.16
CA PHE A 43 7.26 3.04 -5.48
C PHE A 43 6.08 3.42 -6.37
N GLU A 44 4.97 2.67 -6.31
CA GLU A 44 3.70 3.03 -6.99
C GLU A 44 3.18 4.40 -6.53
N MET A 45 3.38 4.76 -5.25
CA MET A 45 3.08 6.09 -4.70
C MET A 45 4.12 7.17 -5.05
N GLY A 46 5.08 6.88 -5.95
CA GLY A 46 6.07 7.82 -6.45
C GLY A 46 7.24 8.09 -5.50
N GLN A 47 7.45 7.28 -4.46
CA GLN A 47 8.62 7.44 -3.60
C GLN A 47 9.91 7.03 -4.35
N THR A 48 10.97 7.82 -4.17
CA THR A 48 12.31 7.46 -4.69
C THR A 48 12.96 6.37 -3.85
N MET A 49 13.98 5.70 -4.38
CA MET A 49 14.76 4.70 -3.63
C MET A 49 15.27 5.25 -2.30
N ASP A 50 15.79 6.48 -2.27
CA ASP A 50 16.30 7.09 -1.03
C ASP A 50 15.20 7.39 -0.01
N GLN A 51 14.02 7.82 -0.48
CA GLN A 51 12.85 8.01 0.39
C GLN A 51 12.37 6.68 0.99
N VAL A 52 12.36 5.61 0.19
CA VAL A 52 12.01 4.26 0.65
C VAL A 52 13.04 3.77 1.67
N ARG A 53 14.35 3.90 1.39
CA ARG A 53 15.43 3.54 2.31
C ARG A 53 15.32 4.26 3.65
N ALA A 54 15.15 5.58 3.62
CA ALA A 54 15.00 6.39 4.83
C ALA A 54 13.80 5.95 5.68
N ARG A 55 12.75 5.44 5.03
CA ARG A 55 11.53 5.00 5.69
C ARG A 55 11.63 3.58 6.26
N ILE A 56 12.13 2.63 5.48
CA ILE A 56 12.09 1.20 5.86
C ILE A 56 13.38 0.72 6.52
N GLY A 57 14.48 1.48 6.43
CA GLY A 57 15.75 1.18 7.10
C GLY A 57 16.58 0.07 6.44
N LEU A 58 16.27 -0.29 5.18
CA LEU A 58 17.05 -1.27 4.41
C LEU A 58 18.05 -0.60 3.46
N SER A 59 19.06 -1.37 3.04
CA SER A 59 19.96 -0.94 1.98
C SER A 59 19.24 -0.96 0.62
N ALA A 60 19.75 -0.18 -0.35
CA ALA A 60 19.20 -0.19 -1.71
C ALA A 60 19.29 -1.59 -2.36
N LYS A 61 20.33 -2.38 -1.99
CA LYS A 61 20.50 -3.75 -2.47
C LYS A 61 19.40 -4.66 -1.93
N ASP A 62 19.14 -4.61 -0.63
CA ASP A 62 18.13 -5.47 0.00
C ASP A 62 16.72 -5.10 -0.47
N ILE A 63 16.47 -3.82 -0.74
CA ILE A 63 15.21 -3.38 -1.36
C ILE A 63 15.02 -4.00 -2.74
N ARG A 64 16.06 -3.96 -3.60
CA ARG A 64 15.99 -4.57 -4.93
C ARG A 64 15.70 -6.06 -4.86
N GLN A 65 16.45 -6.78 -4.02
CA GLN A 65 16.24 -8.21 -3.81
C GLN A 65 14.84 -8.52 -3.28
N LEU A 66 14.31 -7.70 -2.37
CA LEU A 66 12.97 -7.86 -1.84
C LEU A 66 11.89 -7.67 -2.92
N VAL A 67 11.98 -6.63 -3.76
CA VAL A 67 10.99 -6.38 -4.82
C VAL A 67 11.12 -7.32 -6.02
N GLU A 68 12.27 -7.98 -6.19
CA GLU A 68 12.49 -9.03 -7.19
C GLU A 68 11.90 -10.39 -6.78
N THR A 69 11.43 -10.55 -5.54
CA THR A 69 10.83 -11.80 -5.07
C THR A 69 9.58 -12.16 -5.89
N GLU A 70 9.63 -13.31 -6.57
CA GLU A 70 8.60 -13.76 -7.54
C GLU A 70 7.24 -14.08 -6.92
N ALA A 71 7.20 -14.35 -5.61
CA ALA A 71 5.96 -14.63 -4.91
C ALA A 71 5.07 -13.37 -4.92
N ARG A 72 4.05 -13.39 -5.79
CA ARG A 72 3.06 -12.31 -5.89
C ARG A 72 2.02 -12.48 -4.80
N PHE A 73 1.89 -11.45 -3.96
CA PHE A 73 0.75 -11.33 -3.07
C PHE A 73 -0.44 -10.81 -3.90
N THR A 74 -1.55 -11.56 -3.94
CA THR A 74 -2.79 -11.08 -4.55
C THR A 74 -3.53 -10.20 -3.54
N ARG A 75 -3.72 -8.92 -3.86
CA ARG A 75 -4.46 -8.01 -2.98
C ARG A 75 -5.94 -8.40 -3.04
N GLY A 76 -6.65 -8.38 -1.91
CA GLY A 76 -8.09 -8.74 -1.85
C GLY A 76 -9.04 -7.85 -2.67
N GLY A 77 -8.54 -6.90 -3.44
CA GLY A 77 -9.30 -6.05 -4.37
C GLY A 77 -8.84 -6.13 -5.83
N ASP A 78 -7.81 -6.94 -6.17
CA ASP A 78 -7.33 -7.09 -7.56
C ASP A 78 -8.31 -7.91 -8.42
N THR A 79 -9.23 -8.63 -7.78
CA THR A 79 -10.42 -9.18 -8.42
C THR A 79 -11.42 -8.05 -8.72
N ASN A 80 -11.17 -7.28 -9.78
CA ASN A 80 -12.27 -6.66 -10.50
C ASN A 80 -13.09 -7.79 -11.11
N ILE A 81 -14.04 -8.36 -10.34
CA ILE A 81 -15.17 -9.02 -10.96
C ILE A 81 -15.91 -7.89 -11.67
N VAL A 82 -15.70 -7.78 -12.97
CA VAL A 82 -16.65 -7.16 -13.89
C VAL A 82 -17.99 -7.78 -13.51
N ALA A 83 -18.80 -7.04 -12.78
CA ALA A 83 -20.19 -7.38 -12.59
C ALA A 83 -20.80 -7.24 -13.98
N GLU A 84 -20.74 -8.31 -14.77
CA GLU A 84 -21.61 -8.46 -15.93
C GLU A 84 -23.03 -8.38 -15.37
N GLY A 85 -23.68 -7.26 -15.70
CA GLY A 85 -25.07 -7.03 -15.37
C GLY A 85 -25.92 -8.16 -15.93
N VAL A 86 -26.71 -8.74 -15.03
CA VAL A 86 -27.86 -9.60 -15.33
C VAL A 86 -28.87 -8.85 -16.19
#